data_AF-A0A946ADX5-F1
#
_entry.id   AF-A0A946ADX5-F1
#
_cell.length_a   1.000
_cell.length_b   1.000
_cell.length_c   1.000
_cell.angle_alpha   90.00
_cell.angle_beta   90.00
_cell.angle_gamma   90.00
#
_symmetry.space_group_name_H-M   'P 1'
#
loop_
_entity.id
_entity.type
_entity.pdbx_description
1 polymer ?
#
loop_
_entity_poly.entity_id
_entity_poly.type
_entity_poly.pdbx_seq_one_letter_code
_entity_poly.pdbx_strand_id
1 'polypeptide(L)'
;MSIVRRYTSAIALAVLFVQPAAAQDSTPPLETVIVNDDITVGIAHFPDQRTDVLMVIDDFNLVWAQSGYILETGDTYNTPVKTGTDITGDGVPNMIVMSYSGGAHCCSTYYLYAFEPYFRQLAEIDTQDSGARFEAHTGLAGLAMITGDNTFAYWNTYYAASPSPEVILAWNGETYATAADLMTAPAPSADALQQKAAGIVASDRWTATDMDPDLWREMFDLIYSGHADLAWAFLDDGWPADRVGKDDFKTNFRCQLAQSPYWGTIATMNQSDPDDVHQDCSGNTGE
;
A
#
# COMPACT_ATOMS: atom_id res chain seq x y z
N MET A 1 -70.24 -44.84 16.91
CA MET A 1 -69.33 -45.50 17.86
C MET A 1 -68.48 -46.47 17.04
N SER A 2 -67.21 -46.10 16.78
CA SER A 2 -66.02 -46.90 16.38
C SER A 2 -66.24 -48.16 15.50
N ILE A 3 -65.57 -48.39 14.35
CA ILE A 3 -64.13 -48.62 14.21
C ILE A 3 -63.73 -48.56 12.72
N VAL A 4 -62.54 -47.99 12.51
CA VAL A 4 -61.73 -47.80 11.30
C VAL A 4 -61.21 -49.11 10.68
N ARG A 5 -61.13 -49.20 9.33
CA ARG A 5 -60.16 -50.04 8.58
C ARG A 5 -59.80 -49.33 7.26
N ARG A 6 -58.78 -48.47 7.27
CA ARG A 6 -57.38 -48.69 6.84
C ARG A 6 -57.22 -49.07 5.36
N TYR A 7 -56.81 -48.05 4.59
CA TYR A 7 -56.18 -48.12 3.29
C TYR A 7 -54.76 -48.70 3.41
N THR A 8 -54.33 -49.51 2.44
CA THR A 8 -52.92 -49.77 2.15
C THR A 8 -52.71 -49.60 0.65
N SER A 9 -52.31 -48.40 0.25
CA SER A 9 -51.71 -48.15 -1.06
C SER A 9 -50.23 -48.52 -0.98
N ALA A 10 -49.78 -49.37 -1.89
CA ALA A 10 -48.38 -49.72 -2.05
C ALA A 10 -47.62 -48.53 -2.64
N ILE A 11 -46.61 -48.03 -1.93
CA ILE A 11 -45.62 -47.08 -2.46
C ILE A 11 -44.35 -47.88 -2.71
N ALA A 12 -43.97 -48.01 -3.98
CA ALA A 12 -42.69 -48.56 -4.38
C ALA A 12 -41.59 -47.54 -4.07
N LEU A 13 -40.66 -47.90 -3.19
CA LEU A 13 -39.49 -47.09 -2.85
C LEU A 13 -38.42 -47.34 -3.91
N ALA A 14 -38.20 -46.37 -4.80
CA ALA A 14 -37.04 -46.37 -5.68
C ALA A 14 -35.80 -46.00 -4.85
N VAL A 15 -34.89 -46.96 -4.68
CA VAL A 15 -33.57 -46.70 -4.09
C VAL A 15 -32.74 -46.00 -5.16
N LEU A 16 -32.64 -44.68 -5.08
CA LEU A 16 -31.60 -43.93 -5.78
C LEU A 16 -30.27 -44.21 -5.08
N PHE A 17 -29.40 -45.00 -5.72
CA PHE A 17 -28.00 -45.03 -5.36
C PHE A 17 -27.40 -43.67 -5.73
N VAL A 18 -27.28 -42.78 -4.74
CA VAL A 18 -26.38 -41.64 -4.84
C VAL A 18 -24.97 -42.23 -4.84
N GLN A 19 -24.33 -42.26 -6.00
CA GLN A 19 -22.88 -42.46 -6.04
C GLN A 19 -22.25 -41.30 -5.25
N PRO A 20 -21.28 -41.56 -4.36
CA PRO A 20 -20.53 -40.45 -3.78
C PRO A 20 -19.91 -39.69 -4.94
N ALA A 21 -20.17 -38.38 -5.01
CA ALA A 21 -19.38 -37.51 -5.86
C ALA A 21 -17.92 -37.80 -5.52
N ALA A 22 -17.11 -38.08 -6.55
CA ALA A 22 -15.68 -38.18 -6.37
C ALA A 22 -15.26 -36.92 -5.60
N ALA A 23 -14.66 -37.09 -4.42
CA ALA A 23 -14.03 -35.99 -3.72
C ALA A 23 -13.02 -35.41 -4.70
N GLN A 24 -13.34 -34.23 -5.23
CA GLN A 24 -12.42 -33.44 -6.02
C GLN A 24 -11.19 -33.26 -5.12
N ASP A 25 -10.02 -33.66 -5.62
CA ASP A 25 -8.77 -33.60 -4.88
C ASP A 25 -8.62 -32.19 -4.29
N SER A 26 -8.95 -32.05 -3.01
CA SER A 26 -9.17 -30.75 -2.35
C SER A 26 -7.86 -30.21 -1.78
N THR A 27 -6.73 -30.70 -2.28
CA THR A 27 -5.42 -30.22 -1.90
C THR A 27 -5.22 -28.85 -2.55
N PRO A 28 -5.11 -27.78 -1.75
CA PRO A 28 -4.83 -26.46 -2.31
C PRO A 28 -3.49 -26.51 -3.06
N PRO A 29 -3.34 -25.79 -4.18
CA PRO A 29 -2.03 -25.53 -4.76
C PRO A 29 -1.08 -25.02 -3.68
N LEU A 30 0.07 -25.69 -3.52
CA LEU A 30 1.08 -25.34 -2.54
C LEU A 30 2.32 -24.83 -3.29
N GLU A 31 2.60 -23.54 -3.15
CA GLU A 31 3.91 -22.98 -3.48
C GLU A 31 4.89 -23.36 -2.38
N THR A 32 6.13 -23.71 -2.73
CA THR A 32 7.19 -23.97 -1.75
C THR A 32 8.50 -23.32 -2.17
N VAL A 33 9.22 -22.79 -1.18
CA VAL A 33 10.57 -22.26 -1.32
C VAL A 33 11.45 -22.91 -0.25
N ILE A 34 12.48 -23.63 -0.69
CA ILE A 34 13.52 -24.17 0.19
C ILE A 34 14.50 -23.03 0.44
N VAL A 35 14.60 -22.59 1.70
CA VAL A 35 15.47 -21.47 2.10
C VAL A 35 16.88 -21.99 2.38
N ASN A 36 16.97 -23.09 3.12
CA ASN A 36 18.20 -23.85 3.40
C ASN A 36 17.83 -25.32 3.69
N ASP A 37 18.78 -26.11 4.21
CA ASP A 37 18.58 -27.55 4.45
C ASP A 37 17.46 -27.85 5.48
N ASP A 38 17.15 -26.90 6.37
CA ASP A 38 16.25 -27.10 7.51
C ASP A 38 14.94 -26.31 7.36
N ILE A 39 14.98 -25.13 6.70
CA ILE A 39 13.86 -24.21 6.55
C ILE A 39 13.21 -24.32 5.17
N THR A 40 11.92 -24.63 5.18
CA THR A 40 11.02 -24.55 4.02
C THR A 40 9.88 -23.60 4.29
N VAL A 41 9.62 -22.70 3.35
CA VAL A 41 8.43 -21.86 3.34
C VAL A 41 7.42 -22.44 2.35
N GLY A 42 6.14 -22.44 2.69
CA GLY A 42 5.08 -22.74 1.73
C GLY A 42 3.87 -21.83 1.85
N ILE A 43 3.21 -21.57 0.73
CA ILE A 43 1.93 -20.86 0.67
C ILE A 43 0.90 -21.80 0.05
N ALA A 44 -0.13 -22.13 0.82
CA ALA A 44 -1.26 -22.93 0.35
C ALA A 44 -2.39 -22.00 -0.10
N HIS A 45 -2.82 -22.11 -1.35
CA HIS A 45 -3.87 -21.26 -1.94
C HIS A 45 -5.23 -21.95 -1.93
N PHE A 46 -6.23 -21.39 -1.23
CA PHE A 46 -7.53 -22.04 -1.10
C PHE A 46 -8.60 -21.39 -2.00
N PRO A 47 -9.15 -22.12 -2.99
CA PRO A 47 -10.07 -21.55 -3.98
C PRO A 47 -11.42 -21.12 -3.40
N ASP A 48 -11.93 -21.82 -2.39
CA ASP A 48 -13.31 -21.65 -1.89
C ASP A 48 -13.42 -20.65 -0.72
N GLN A 49 -12.31 -20.20 -0.13
CA GLN A 49 -12.33 -19.26 1.00
C GLN A 49 -11.56 -17.96 0.76
N ARG A 50 -10.94 -17.76 -0.41
CA ARG A 50 -10.08 -16.59 -0.70
C ARG A 50 -9.18 -16.29 0.50
N THR A 51 -8.53 -17.34 1.00
CA THR A 51 -7.66 -17.28 2.17
C THR A 51 -6.47 -18.17 1.85
N ASP A 52 -5.31 -17.58 1.72
CA ASP A 52 -4.05 -18.26 1.59
C ASP A 52 -3.45 -18.48 2.97
N VAL A 53 -2.65 -19.53 3.12
CA VAL A 53 -1.93 -19.83 4.37
C VAL A 53 -0.44 -19.95 4.09
N LEU A 54 0.33 -18.98 4.61
CA LEU A 54 1.77 -19.05 4.75
C LEU A 54 2.13 -20.00 5.89
N MET A 55 3.08 -20.89 5.65
CA MET A 55 3.64 -21.82 6.62
C MET A 55 5.16 -21.74 6.55
N VAL A 56 5.81 -21.71 7.71
CA VAL A 56 7.26 -21.88 7.81
C VAL A 56 7.53 -23.13 8.62
N ILE A 57 8.26 -24.05 7.99
CA ILE A 57 8.63 -25.34 8.52
C ILE A 57 10.14 -25.32 8.74
N ASP A 58 10.56 -25.60 9.97
CA ASP A 58 11.96 -25.67 10.40
C ASP A 58 12.20 -27.03 11.06
N ASP A 59 13.14 -27.83 10.54
CA ASP A 59 13.40 -29.20 10.98
C ASP A 59 12.13 -30.07 11.03
N PHE A 60 11.28 -29.97 9.99
CA PHE A 60 9.97 -30.63 9.89
C PHE A 60 8.92 -30.19 10.92
N ASN A 61 9.19 -29.15 11.72
CA ASN A 61 8.23 -28.56 12.65
C ASN A 61 7.62 -27.30 12.06
N LEU A 62 6.30 -27.15 12.13
CA LEU A 62 5.64 -25.88 11.82
C LEU A 62 6.01 -24.85 12.90
N VAL A 63 6.83 -23.86 12.56
CA VAL A 63 7.29 -22.81 13.48
C VAL A 63 6.56 -21.48 13.29
N TRP A 64 5.93 -21.28 12.14
CA TRP A 64 5.08 -20.12 11.88
C TRP A 64 3.94 -20.45 10.94
N ALA A 65 2.80 -19.80 11.14
CA ALA A 65 1.70 -19.82 10.20
C ALA A 65 0.97 -18.48 10.19
N GLN A 66 0.58 -18.02 9.00
CA GLN A 66 -0.21 -16.81 8.80
C GLN A 66 -1.24 -17.05 7.72
N SER A 67 -2.47 -16.61 7.95
CA SER A 67 -3.51 -16.59 6.92
C SER A 67 -3.73 -15.17 6.42
N GLY A 68 -3.91 -15.00 5.12
CA GLY A 68 -4.27 -13.73 4.49
C GLY A 68 -5.23 -14.00 3.33
N TYR A 69 -5.87 -12.96 2.79
CA TYR A 69 -6.86 -13.18 1.74
C TYR A 69 -6.20 -13.63 0.42
N ILE A 70 -5.14 -12.94 0.00
CA ILE A 70 -4.14 -13.44 -0.95
C ILE A 70 -2.77 -13.21 -0.32
N LEU A 71 -1.88 -14.20 -0.40
CA LEU A 71 -0.50 -14.10 0.06
C LEU A 71 0.45 -14.41 -1.10
N GLU A 72 1.42 -13.52 -1.34
CA GLU A 72 2.45 -13.70 -2.38
C GLU A 72 3.84 -13.42 -1.80
N THR A 73 4.83 -14.22 -2.18
CA THR A 73 6.22 -13.95 -1.80
C THR A 73 6.83 -12.85 -2.66
N GLY A 74 7.65 -12.00 -2.04
CA GLY A 74 8.27 -10.86 -2.70
C GLY A 74 7.35 -9.65 -2.82
N ASP A 75 7.69 -8.76 -3.76
CA ASP A 75 6.90 -7.57 -4.07
C ASP A 75 6.14 -7.71 -5.40
N THR A 76 5.28 -6.75 -5.71
CA THR A 76 4.40 -6.82 -6.90
C THR A 76 5.00 -6.16 -8.16
N TYR A 77 6.30 -5.83 -8.18
CA TYR A 77 6.91 -5.02 -9.24
C TYR A 77 8.02 -5.73 -10.01
N ASN A 78 7.90 -5.78 -11.34
CA ASN A 78 8.89 -6.29 -12.30
C ASN A 78 9.51 -7.66 -11.95
N THR A 79 10.58 -7.64 -11.16
CA THR A 79 11.29 -8.83 -10.67
C THR A 79 11.20 -8.81 -9.14
N PRO A 80 10.27 -9.59 -8.57
CA PRO A 80 10.06 -9.62 -7.13
C PRO A 80 11.34 -9.96 -6.36
N VAL A 81 11.53 -9.32 -5.20
CA VAL A 81 12.58 -9.70 -4.27
C VAL A 81 12.39 -11.15 -3.84
N LYS A 82 13.44 -11.95 -4.03
CA LYS A 82 13.39 -13.38 -3.72
C LYS A 82 13.56 -13.61 -2.23
N THR A 83 12.82 -14.56 -1.69
CA THR A 83 13.10 -15.18 -0.39
C THR A 83 14.58 -15.60 -0.31
N GLY A 84 15.23 -15.25 0.81
CA GLY A 84 16.66 -15.48 1.03
C GLY A 84 17.55 -14.27 0.71
N THR A 85 16.99 -13.18 0.16
CA THR A 85 17.72 -11.92 -0.06
C THR A 85 17.97 -11.22 1.28
N ASP A 86 19.17 -10.64 1.47
CA ASP A 86 19.46 -9.74 2.58
C ASP A 86 18.79 -8.38 2.30
N ILE A 87 17.62 -8.18 2.89
CA ILE A 87 16.76 -7.00 2.69
C ILE A 87 17.12 -5.90 3.70
N THR A 88 17.51 -6.27 4.92
CA THR A 88 17.84 -5.33 6.00
C THR A 88 19.29 -4.85 5.96
N GLY A 89 20.18 -5.54 5.23
CA GLY A 89 21.59 -5.23 5.12
C GLY A 89 22.42 -5.70 6.33
N ASP A 90 21.89 -6.60 7.14
CA ASP A 90 22.55 -7.15 8.33
C ASP A 90 23.27 -8.48 8.06
N GLY A 91 23.25 -8.96 6.81
CA GLY A 91 23.84 -10.23 6.38
C GLY A 91 22.95 -11.45 6.63
N VAL A 92 21.72 -11.27 7.13
CA VAL A 92 20.77 -12.36 7.39
C VAL A 92 19.77 -12.46 6.23
N PRO A 93 19.49 -13.67 5.71
CA PRO A 93 18.46 -13.85 4.70
C PRO A 93 17.07 -13.47 5.24
N ASN A 94 16.31 -12.76 4.41
CA ASN A 94 14.96 -12.31 4.72
C ASN A 94 13.92 -12.85 3.73
N MET A 95 12.65 -12.66 4.08
CA MET A 95 11.51 -12.88 3.20
C MET A 95 10.55 -11.71 3.31
N ILE A 96 10.02 -11.29 2.16
CA ILE A 96 8.86 -10.39 2.11
C ILE A 96 7.65 -11.23 1.71
N VAL A 97 6.53 -10.99 2.37
CA VAL A 97 5.21 -11.51 1.97
C VAL A 97 4.27 -10.34 1.83
N MET A 98 3.67 -10.20 0.65
CA MET A 98 2.58 -9.27 0.41
C MET A 98 1.26 -9.97 0.72
N SER A 99 0.40 -9.31 1.49
CA SER A 99 -0.98 -9.69 1.72
C SER A 99 -1.90 -8.69 1.06
N TYR A 100 -2.86 -9.18 0.29
CA TYR A 100 -3.90 -8.36 -0.31
C TYR A 100 -5.24 -8.68 0.35
N SER A 101 -5.95 -7.64 0.82
CA SER A 101 -7.21 -7.77 1.58
C SER A 101 -8.46 -8.08 0.74
N GLY A 102 -8.42 -7.92 -0.58
CA GLY A 102 -9.52 -8.27 -1.50
C GLY A 102 -10.53 -7.18 -1.84
N GLY A 103 -10.31 -5.93 -1.40
CA GLY A 103 -11.18 -4.77 -1.71
C GLY A 103 -10.99 -4.20 -3.13
N ALA A 104 -11.99 -3.49 -3.66
CA ALA A 104 -11.93 -2.86 -5.00
C ALA A 104 -10.85 -1.77 -5.13
N HIS A 105 -10.42 -1.22 -3.99
CA HIS A 105 -9.29 -0.32 -3.79
C HIS A 105 -8.39 -1.01 -2.77
N CYS A 106 -7.37 -1.70 -3.27
CA CYS A 106 -6.69 -2.81 -2.65
C CYS A 106 -5.73 -2.43 -1.53
N CYS A 107 -6.04 -2.74 -0.27
CA CYS A 107 -5.05 -2.60 0.80
C CYS A 107 -4.03 -3.76 0.72
N SER A 108 -2.80 -3.42 0.34
CA SER A 108 -1.64 -4.30 0.42
C SER A 108 -0.88 -4.05 1.71
N THR A 109 -0.63 -5.12 2.45
CA THR A 109 0.25 -5.12 3.63
C THR A 109 1.47 -5.96 3.34
N TYR A 110 2.65 -5.41 3.61
CA TYR A 110 3.92 -6.11 3.45
C TYR A 110 4.45 -6.57 4.80
N TYR A 111 4.78 -7.84 4.89
CA TYR A 111 5.41 -8.46 6.06
C TYR A 111 6.86 -8.78 5.76
N LEU A 112 7.78 -8.31 6.59
CA LEU A 112 9.20 -8.66 6.51
C LEU A 112 9.53 -9.69 7.58
N TYR A 113 10.19 -10.78 7.20
CA TYR A 113 10.65 -11.83 8.11
C TYR A 113 12.16 -12.03 8.00
N ALA A 114 12.79 -12.45 9.09
CA ALA A 114 14.16 -12.96 9.12
C ALA A 114 14.15 -14.46 9.44
N PHE A 115 15.09 -15.20 8.85
CA PHE A 115 15.24 -16.64 9.10
C PHE A 115 16.19 -16.97 10.25
N GLU A 116 17.19 -16.13 10.50
CA GLU A 116 18.22 -16.38 11.52
C GLU A 116 18.22 -15.33 12.65
N PRO A 117 18.69 -15.72 13.86
CA PRO A 117 19.02 -17.09 14.30
C PRO A 117 17.78 -17.97 14.55
N TYR A 118 16.58 -17.40 14.43
CA TYR A 118 15.30 -18.10 14.44
C TYR A 118 14.30 -17.31 13.61
N PHE A 119 13.31 -18.00 13.06
CA PHE A 119 12.26 -17.34 12.26
C PHE A 119 11.48 -16.31 13.09
N ARG A 120 11.40 -15.06 12.60
CA ARG A 120 10.61 -14.00 13.22
C ARG A 120 10.13 -12.97 12.21
N GLN A 121 8.96 -12.39 12.47
CA GLN A 121 8.52 -11.18 11.80
C GLN A 121 9.32 -9.98 12.33
N LEU A 122 9.90 -9.22 11.42
CA LEU A 122 10.64 -7.99 11.71
C LEU A 122 9.74 -6.75 11.60
N ALA A 123 8.92 -6.68 10.56
CA ALA A 123 8.06 -5.52 10.32
C ALA A 123 6.77 -5.90 9.60
N GLU A 124 5.78 -5.03 9.76
CA GLU A 124 4.51 -5.02 9.04
C GLU A 124 4.27 -3.60 8.55
N ILE A 125 4.06 -3.43 7.25
CA ILE A 125 3.91 -2.14 6.60
C ILE A 125 2.63 -2.14 5.78
N ASP A 126 1.64 -1.37 6.22
CA ASP A 126 0.43 -1.13 5.44
C ASP A 126 0.72 -0.06 4.37
N THR A 127 0.64 -0.47 3.10
CA THR A 127 0.85 0.41 1.94
C THR A 127 -0.46 0.87 1.32
N GLN A 128 -1.60 0.48 1.92
CA GLN A 128 -2.93 0.69 1.40
C GLN A 128 -2.96 0.38 -0.10
N ASP A 129 -3.46 1.28 -0.92
CA ASP A 129 -3.56 1.10 -2.36
C ASP A 129 -2.26 1.28 -3.17
N SER A 130 -1.19 1.76 -2.53
CA SER A 130 0.02 2.12 -3.27
C SER A 130 0.92 0.93 -3.59
N GLY A 131 0.80 -0.18 -2.86
CA GLY A 131 1.76 -1.27 -2.94
C GLY A 131 3.18 -0.81 -2.56
N ALA A 132 4.18 -1.63 -2.84
CA ALA A 132 5.57 -1.21 -2.69
C ALA A 132 6.53 -2.02 -3.56
N ARG A 133 7.68 -1.43 -3.88
CA ARG A 133 8.83 -2.09 -4.50
C ARG A 133 10.05 -1.97 -3.61
N PHE A 134 10.95 -2.93 -3.68
CA PHE A 134 12.18 -2.93 -2.89
C PHE A 134 13.41 -2.82 -3.79
N GLU A 135 14.21 -1.77 -3.61
CA GLU A 135 15.30 -1.42 -4.52
C GLU A 135 16.62 -1.16 -3.77
N ALA A 136 17.74 -1.51 -4.39
CA ALA A 136 19.05 -1.17 -3.86
C ALA A 136 19.39 0.29 -4.14
N HIS A 137 19.85 1.02 -3.11
CA HIS A 137 20.31 2.39 -3.24
C HIS A 137 21.79 2.51 -2.85
N THR A 138 22.52 3.38 -3.55
CA THR A 138 23.93 3.65 -3.21
C THR A 138 24.00 4.25 -1.82
N GLY A 139 24.78 3.61 -0.93
CA GLY A 139 24.97 4.08 0.45
C GLY A 139 24.07 3.39 1.48
N LEU A 140 23.08 2.60 1.05
CA LEU A 140 22.33 1.70 1.94
C LEU A 140 22.96 0.30 1.94
N ALA A 141 22.97 -0.33 3.12
CA ALA A 141 23.38 -1.73 3.25
C ALA A 141 22.26 -2.68 2.79
N GLY A 142 21.00 -2.36 3.11
CA GLY A 142 19.82 -3.10 2.70
C GLY A 142 19.07 -2.45 1.52
N LEU A 143 17.88 -2.95 1.25
CA LEU A 143 16.98 -2.40 0.24
C LEU A 143 16.15 -1.26 0.83
N ALA A 144 15.88 -0.25 0.01
CA ALA A 144 14.86 0.76 0.30
C ALA A 144 13.50 0.23 -0.15
N MET A 145 12.46 0.50 0.64
CA MET A 145 11.07 0.26 0.27
C MET A 145 10.51 1.55 -0.32
N ILE A 146 10.00 1.49 -1.55
CA ILE A 146 9.42 2.62 -2.23
C ILE A 146 7.92 2.37 -2.37
N THR A 147 7.12 3.27 -1.80
CA THR A 147 5.65 3.19 -1.72
C THR A 147 5.05 4.58 -1.97
N GLY A 148 3.75 4.73 -1.80
CA GLY A 148 3.04 5.99 -1.97
C GLY A 148 2.27 6.39 -0.72
N ASP A 149 2.12 7.70 -0.51
CA ASP A 149 1.25 8.22 0.54
C ASP A 149 -0.20 8.34 0.08
N ASN A 150 -1.02 7.39 0.56
CA ASN A 150 -2.44 7.33 0.23
C ASN A 150 -3.30 8.31 1.03
N THR A 151 -2.71 9.13 1.91
CA THR A 151 -3.42 10.17 2.69
C THR A 151 -4.27 11.08 1.80
N PHE A 152 -3.90 11.24 0.53
CA PHE A 152 -4.56 12.15 -0.41
C PHE A 152 -5.54 11.46 -1.36
N ALA A 153 -5.77 10.15 -1.20
CA ALA A 153 -6.77 9.43 -1.97
C ALA A 153 -8.16 10.06 -1.75
N TYR A 154 -8.88 10.30 -2.85
CA TYR A 154 -10.20 10.94 -2.89
C TYR A 154 -10.25 12.41 -2.42
N TRP A 155 -9.11 13.00 -2.08
CA TRP A 155 -9.08 14.38 -1.65
C TRP A 155 -9.10 15.32 -2.87
N ASN A 156 -10.15 16.16 -3.00
CA ASN A 156 -10.40 17.07 -4.14
C ASN A 156 -10.57 16.42 -5.53
N THR A 157 -10.55 15.10 -5.66
CA THR A 157 -10.76 14.41 -6.94
C THR A 157 -11.14 12.95 -6.76
N TYR A 158 -11.52 12.26 -7.83
CA TYR A 158 -11.78 10.81 -7.78
C TYR A 158 -10.48 10.01 -7.67
N TYR A 159 -10.56 8.78 -7.15
CA TYR A 159 -9.39 7.94 -6.86
C TYR A 159 -8.33 7.89 -7.96
N ALA A 160 -8.73 7.57 -9.20
CA ALA A 160 -7.80 7.42 -10.32
C ALA A 160 -7.11 8.73 -10.75
N ALA A 161 -7.58 9.89 -10.30
CA ALA A 161 -6.90 11.17 -10.47
C ALA A 161 -6.16 11.64 -9.21
N SER A 162 -6.35 10.96 -8.07
CA SER A 162 -5.68 11.32 -6.82
C SER A 162 -4.17 11.09 -6.96
N PRO A 163 -3.33 12.11 -6.71
CA PRO A 163 -1.91 11.91 -6.50
C PRO A 163 -1.66 11.01 -5.29
N SER A 164 -0.67 10.13 -5.43
CA SER A 164 -0.05 9.39 -4.32
C SER A 164 1.43 9.72 -4.40
N PRO A 165 1.93 10.71 -3.64
CA PRO A 165 3.33 11.09 -3.70
C PRO A 165 4.21 9.95 -3.18
N GLU A 166 5.33 9.75 -3.87
CA GLU A 166 6.25 8.66 -3.57
C GLU A 166 6.97 8.92 -2.24
N VAL A 167 7.09 7.87 -1.43
CA VAL A 167 7.83 7.85 -0.17
C VAL A 167 8.85 6.73 -0.22
N ILE A 168 10.09 7.05 0.13
CA ILE A 168 11.17 6.09 0.25
C ILE A 168 11.41 5.83 1.74
N LEU A 169 11.36 4.56 2.12
CA LEU A 169 11.63 4.08 3.47
C LEU A 169 12.93 3.25 3.46
N ALA A 170 13.75 3.39 4.50
CA ALA A 170 14.93 2.57 4.71
C ALA A 170 14.84 1.84 6.05
N TRP A 171 15.44 0.65 6.11
CA TRP A 171 15.57 -0.10 7.35
C TRP A 171 16.49 0.65 8.32
N ASN A 172 16.00 0.96 9.53
CA ASN A 172 16.76 1.67 10.56
C ASN A 172 17.32 0.75 11.66
N GLY A 173 17.18 -0.57 11.50
CA GLY A 173 17.52 -1.58 12.51
C GLY A 173 16.31 -2.17 13.24
N GLU A 174 15.17 -1.47 13.23
CA GLU A 174 13.95 -1.89 13.92
C GLU A 174 12.73 -1.95 12.98
N THR A 175 12.60 -0.98 12.07
CA THR A 175 11.51 -0.90 11.10
C THR A 175 11.95 -0.15 9.84
N TYR A 176 11.09 -0.12 8.83
CA TYR A 176 11.20 0.81 7.71
C TYR A 176 10.73 2.19 8.14
N ALA A 177 11.64 3.17 8.09
CA ALA A 177 11.37 4.56 8.42
C ALA A 177 11.68 5.46 7.22
N THR A 178 11.03 6.62 7.13
CA THR A 178 11.21 7.56 6.02
C THR A 178 12.68 7.97 5.85
N ALA A 179 13.21 7.80 4.65
CA ALA A 179 14.58 8.11 4.27
C ALA A 179 14.63 9.44 3.50
N ALA A 180 14.60 10.56 4.24
CA ALA A 180 14.54 11.91 3.66
C ALA A 180 15.72 12.23 2.72
N ASP A 181 16.89 11.67 3.00
CA ASP A 181 18.10 11.80 2.19
C ASP A 181 17.94 11.15 0.81
N LEU A 182 17.15 10.08 0.70
CA LEU A 182 16.83 9.41 -0.56
C LEU A 182 15.71 10.10 -1.33
N MET A 183 14.80 10.78 -0.63
CA MET A 183 13.69 11.53 -1.24
C MET A 183 14.11 12.90 -1.76
N THR A 184 15.15 13.50 -1.16
CA THR A 184 15.62 14.83 -1.54
C THR A 184 16.15 14.84 -2.98
N ALA A 185 15.63 15.76 -3.80
CA ALA A 185 16.06 15.94 -5.18
C ALA A 185 16.60 17.37 -5.43
N PRO A 186 17.39 17.60 -6.49
CA PRO A 186 17.73 18.95 -6.92
C PRO A 186 16.47 19.76 -7.26
N ALA A 187 16.46 21.04 -6.89
CA ALA A 187 15.36 21.95 -7.22
C ALA A 187 15.15 22.00 -8.75
N PRO A 188 13.91 21.90 -9.24
CA PRO A 188 13.60 22.19 -10.63
C PRO A 188 13.98 23.62 -11.02
N SER A 189 14.30 23.85 -12.29
CA SER A 189 14.58 25.22 -12.77
C SER A 189 13.33 26.09 -12.73
N ALA A 190 13.50 27.38 -12.43
CA ALA A 190 12.40 28.34 -12.41
C ALA A 190 11.62 28.38 -13.75
N ASP A 191 12.33 28.34 -14.88
CA ASP A 191 11.69 28.33 -16.21
C ASP A 191 10.78 27.12 -16.42
N ALA A 192 11.20 25.93 -15.94
CA ALA A 192 10.39 24.72 -16.03
C ALA A 192 9.12 24.82 -15.17
N LEU A 193 9.25 25.34 -13.94
CA LEU A 193 8.10 25.55 -13.05
C LEU A 193 7.13 26.57 -13.63
N GLN A 194 7.62 27.70 -14.17
CA GLN A 194 6.78 28.71 -14.81
C GLN A 194 6.04 28.17 -16.03
N GLN A 195 6.72 27.39 -16.88
CA GLN A 195 6.09 26.75 -18.04
C GLN A 195 4.99 25.78 -17.61
N LYS A 196 5.24 24.96 -16.59
CA LYS A 196 4.25 24.01 -16.07
C LYS A 196 3.05 24.74 -15.43
N ALA A 197 3.29 25.77 -14.62
CA ALA A 197 2.24 26.59 -14.02
C ALA A 197 1.37 27.27 -15.09
N ALA A 198 1.97 27.87 -16.12
CA ALA A 198 1.24 28.48 -17.23
C ALA A 198 0.39 27.47 -18.00
N GLY A 199 0.90 26.25 -18.19
CA GLY A 199 0.15 25.14 -18.79
C GLY A 199 -1.07 24.74 -17.97
N ILE A 200 -0.93 24.69 -16.64
CA ILE A 200 -2.03 24.40 -15.72
C ILE A 200 -3.08 25.51 -15.73
N VAL A 201 -2.68 26.78 -15.71
CA VAL A 201 -3.63 27.91 -15.79
C VAL A 201 -4.44 27.85 -17.09
N ALA A 202 -3.82 27.43 -18.20
CA ALA A 202 -4.48 27.31 -19.50
C ALA A 202 -5.26 25.99 -19.70
N SER A 203 -5.23 25.09 -18.72
CA SER A 203 -5.84 23.75 -18.81
C SER A 203 -7.36 23.80 -18.84
N ASP A 204 -7.96 22.93 -19.65
CA ASP A 204 -9.42 22.73 -19.72
C ASP A 204 -9.97 21.88 -18.56
N ARG A 205 -9.09 21.36 -17.70
CA ARG A 205 -9.46 20.59 -16.51
C ARG A 205 -9.94 21.45 -15.35
N TRP A 206 -9.70 22.76 -15.41
CA TRP A 206 -10.38 23.70 -14.53
C TRP A 206 -11.86 23.76 -14.92
N THR A 207 -12.73 23.25 -14.05
CA THR A 207 -14.18 23.38 -14.22
C THR A 207 -14.72 24.44 -13.24
N ALA A 208 -16.02 24.72 -13.29
CA ALA A 208 -16.65 25.62 -12.32
C ALA A 208 -16.50 25.14 -10.87
N THR A 209 -16.36 23.84 -10.65
CA THR A 209 -16.27 23.21 -9.32
C THR A 209 -14.91 22.60 -9.04
N ASP A 210 -14.20 22.15 -10.08
CA ASP A 210 -13.03 21.30 -9.92
C ASP A 210 -11.74 22.06 -10.24
N MET A 211 -10.68 21.70 -9.52
CA MET A 211 -9.32 22.16 -9.73
C MET A 211 -8.56 21.17 -10.61
N ASP A 212 -7.64 21.65 -11.44
CA ASP A 212 -6.74 20.75 -12.18
C ASP A 212 -5.87 19.96 -11.19
N PRO A 213 -5.94 18.61 -11.18
CA PRO A 213 -5.19 17.81 -10.23
C PRO A 213 -3.67 17.87 -10.41
N ASP A 214 -3.20 18.29 -11.59
CA ASP A 214 -1.77 18.45 -11.85
C ASP A 214 -1.15 19.63 -11.06
N LEU A 215 -1.98 20.58 -10.60
CA LEU A 215 -1.53 21.68 -9.75
C LEU A 215 -0.94 21.16 -8.45
N TRP A 216 -1.71 20.35 -7.75
CA TRP A 216 -1.35 19.89 -6.41
C TRP A 216 -0.53 18.59 -6.43
N ARG A 217 -0.55 17.85 -7.55
CA ARG A 217 0.45 16.81 -7.83
C ARG A 217 1.86 17.38 -7.86
N GLU A 218 2.09 18.48 -8.61
CA GLU A 218 3.41 19.13 -8.64
C GLU A 218 3.79 19.72 -7.28
N MET A 219 2.81 20.27 -6.55
CA MET A 219 3.08 20.73 -5.18
C MET A 219 3.58 19.58 -4.29
N PHE A 220 3.00 18.39 -4.39
CA PHE A 220 3.54 17.25 -3.64
C PHE A 220 4.93 16.85 -4.11
N ASP A 221 5.17 16.75 -5.41
CA ASP A 221 6.50 16.40 -5.94
C ASP A 221 7.56 17.36 -5.38
N LEU A 222 7.27 18.65 -5.34
CA LEU A 222 8.13 19.67 -4.75
C LEU A 222 8.29 19.52 -3.23
N ILE A 223 7.20 19.33 -2.48
CA ILE A 223 7.23 19.19 -1.02
C ILE A 223 7.96 17.91 -0.60
N TYR A 224 7.65 16.77 -1.22
CA TYR A 224 8.23 15.47 -0.91
C TYR A 224 9.69 15.36 -1.36
N SER A 225 10.19 16.30 -2.18
CA SER A 225 11.60 16.41 -2.55
C SER A 225 12.36 17.55 -1.84
N GLY A 226 11.72 18.26 -0.91
CA GLY A 226 12.35 19.24 -0.02
C GLY A 226 12.25 20.71 -0.47
N HIS A 227 11.32 21.02 -1.38
CA HIS A 227 11.15 22.33 -1.99
C HIS A 227 9.78 22.96 -1.73
N ALA A 228 9.27 22.91 -0.50
CA ALA A 228 7.95 23.45 -0.14
C ALA A 228 7.79 24.94 -0.51
N ASP A 229 8.83 25.76 -0.38
CA ASP A 229 8.80 27.16 -0.81
C ASP A 229 8.48 27.30 -2.30
N LEU A 230 9.05 26.43 -3.14
CA LEU A 230 8.74 26.38 -4.58
C LEU A 230 7.32 25.86 -4.81
N ALA A 231 6.83 24.91 -4.01
CA ALA A 231 5.45 24.42 -4.12
C ALA A 231 4.43 25.53 -3.86
N TRP A 232 4.68 26.39 -2.86
CA TRP A 232 3.79 27.51 -2.56
C TRP A 232 3.84 28.60 -3.63
N ALA A 233 5.04 28.90 -4.17
CA ALA A 233 5.16 29.81 -5.31
C ALA A 233 4.48 29.23 -6.57
N PHE A 234 4.61 27.93 -6.80
CA PHE A 234 3.96 27.23 -7.90
C PHE A 234 2.43 27.27 -7.78
N LEU A 235 1.88 27.14 -6.57
CA LEU A 235 0.45 27.34 -6.32
C LEU A 235 0.02 28.75 -6.72
N ASP A 236 0.80 29.78 -6.36
CA ASP A 236 0.47 31.15 -6.69
C ASP A 236 0.48 31.43 -8.20
N ASP A 237 1.47 30.87 -8.91
CA ASP A 237 1.61 31.00 -10.37
C ASP A 237 0.62 30.11 -11.16
N GLY A 238 0.26 28.96 -10.61
CA GLY A 238 -0.60 27.94 -11.23
C GLY A 238 -2.10 28.15 -11.00
N TRP A 239 -2.49 29.12 -10.19
CA TRP A 239 -3.89 29.42 -9.89
C TRP A 239 -4.47 30.48 -10.84
N PRO A 240 -5.57 30.23 -11.57
CA PRO A 240 -6.18 31.21 -12.46
C PRO A 240 -6.58 32.50 -11.73
N ALA A 241 -6.18 33.66 -12.28
CA ALA A 241 -6.29 34.95 -11.58
C ALA A 241 -7.74 35.38 -11.25
N ASP A 242 -8.72 34.92 -12.02
CA ASP A 242 -10.15 35.19 -11.83
C ASP A 242 -10.86 34.13 -10.96
N ARG A 243 -10.14 33.08 -10.52
CA ARG A 243 -10.70 32.01 -9.69
C ARG A 243 -10.55 32.33 -8.20
N VAL A 244 -11.67 32.29 -7.48
CA VAL A 244 -11.72 32.40 -6.02
C VAL A 244 -11.35 31.08 -5.33
N GLY A 245 -11.04 31.10 -4.03
CA GLY A 245 -10.85 29.89 -3.21
C GLY A 245 -9.40 29.42 -3.03
N LYS A 246 -8.40 30.18 -3.50
CA LYS A 246 -6.99 29.83 -3.34
C LYS A 246 -6.57 29.70 -1.88
N ASP A 247 -6.99 30.63 -1.04
CA ASP A 247 -6.62 30.64 0.39
C ASP A 247 -7.28 29.49 1.16
N ASP A 248 -8.53 29.16 0.82
CA ASP A 248 -9.23 27.99 1.37
C ASP A 248 -8.51 26.70 0.96
N PHE A 249 -8.18 26.56 -0.33
CA PHE A 249 -7.39 25.42 -0.82
C PHE A 249 -6.06 25.31 -0.08
N LYS A 250 -5.31 26.40 0.04
CA LYS A 250 -4.01 26.43 0.72
C LYS A 250 -4.12 25.97 2.18
N THR A 251 -5.16 26.44 2.89
CA THR A 251 -5.44 26.04 4.27
C THR A 251 -5.75 24.54 4.34
N ASN A 252 -6.65 24.06 3.50
CA ASN A 252 -7.05 22.65 3.46
C ASN A 252 -5.91 21.72 3.07
N PHE A 253 -5.07 22.14 2.13
CA PHE A 253 -3.89 21.40 1.69
C PHE A 253 -2.90 21.20 2.83
N ARG A 254 -2.67 22.23 3.66
CA ARG A 254 -1.84 22.10 4.88
C ARG A 254 -2.45 21.14 5.89
N CYS A 255 -3.76 21.23 6.10
CA CYS A 255 -4.45 20.32 7.00
C CYS A 255 -4.38 18.86 6.52
N GLN A 256 -4.50 18.64 5.22
CA GLN A 256 -4.38 17.31 4.63
C GLN A 256 -2.95 16.77 4.71
N LEU A 257 -1.93 17.60 4.41
CA LEU A 257 -0.52 17.22 4.59
C LEU A 257 -0.25 16.74 6.01
N ALA A 258 -0.77 17.45 7.02
CA ALA A 258 -0.59 17.09 8.43
C ALA A 258 -1.23 15.76 8.84
N GLN A 259 -2.14 15.19 8.03
CA GLN A 259 -2.68 13.85 8.28
C GLN A 259 -1.74 12.73 7.82
N SER A 260 -0.72 13.05 7.02
CA SER A 260 0.21 12.06 6.49
C SER A 260 1.04 11.43 7.62
N PRO A 261 1.17 10.09 7.66
CA PRO A 261 2.07 9.43 8.61
C PRO A 261 3.55 9.79 8.36
N TYR A 262 3.86 10.35 7.19
CA TYR A 262 5.21 10.75 6.80
C TYR A 262 5.47 12.25 7.04
N TRP A 263 4.44 13.02 7.45
CA TRP A 263 4.52 14.48 7.55
C TRP A 263 5.64 14.96 8.48
N GLY A 264 5.88 14.31 9.61
CA GLY A 264 6.91 14.74 10.56
C GLY A 264 8.30 14.85 9.91
N THR A 265 8.66 13.87 9.09
CA THR A 265 9.92 13.86 8.34
C THR A 265 9.90 14.86 7.19
N ILE A 266 8.79 14.92 6.45
CA ILE A 266 8.65 15.82 5.29
C ILE A 266 8.68 17.28 5.72
N ALA A 267 7.99 17.66 6.80
CA ALA A 267 8.03 18.99 7.38
C ALA A 267 9.46 19.38 7.77
N THR A 268 10.16 18.49 8.48
CA THR A 268 11.56 18.71 8.89
C THR A 268 12.48 18.91 7.68
N MET A 269 12.31 18.09 6.63
CA MET A 269 13.05 18.22 5.36
C MET A 269 12.82 19.58 4.69
N ASN A 270 11.62 20.14 4.84
CA ASN A 270 11.24 21.46 4.34
C ASN A 270 11.45 22.59 5.37
N GLN A 271 12.19 22.35 6.46
CA GLN A 271 12.43 23.33 7.54
C GLN A 271 11.14 23.95 8.11
N SER A 272 10.06 23.18 8.05
CA SER A 272 8.74 23.53 8.55
C SER A 272 8.50 22.86 9.90
N ASP A 273 7.66 23.46 10.74
CA ASP A 273 7.30 22.89 12.03
C ASP A 273 6.26 21.76 11.82
N PRO A 274 6.57 20.50 12.17
CA PRO A 274 5.64 19.39 11.99
C PRO A 274 4.37 19.52 12.84
N ASP A 275 4.42 20.29 13.94
CA ASP A 275 3.32 20.52 14.87
C ASP A 275 2.53 21.80 14.56
N ASP A 276 2.95 22.59 13.55
CA ASP A 276 2.22 23.77 13.06
C ASP A 276 1.03 23.36 12.18
N VAL A 277 0.16 22.53 12.75
CA VAL A 277 -1.15 22.23 12.19
C VAL A 277 -2.04 23.42 12.51
N HIS A 278 -2.40 24.18 11.47
CA HIS A 278 -3.21 25.39 11.60
C HIS A 278 -4.45 25.13 12.48
N GLN A 279 -4.75 26.01 13.44
CA GLN A 279 -5.89 25.83 14.37
C GLN A 279 -7.24 25.67 13.64
N ASP A 280 -7.31 26.14 12.39
CA ASP A 280 -8.50 26.06 11.53
C ASP A 280 -8.69 24.69 10.83
N CYS A 281 -7.81 23.72 11.04
CA CYS A 281 -7.98 22.36 10.49
C CYS A 281 -9.20 21.61 11.05
N SER A 282 -9.86 22.15 12.06
CA SER A 282 -11.09 21.63 12.66
C SER A 282 -12.37 21.89 11.83
N GLY A 283 -12.29 22.68 10.76
CA GLY A 283 -13.47 23.15 10.01
C GLY A 283 -13.89 22.31 8.81
N ASN A 284 -13.12 21.29 8.40
CA ASN A 284 -13.27 20.73 7.06
C ASN A 284 -13.40 19.21 7.01
N THR A 285 -14.53 18.71 7.52
CA THR A 285 -15.07 17.43 7.06
C THR A 285 -15.68 17.69 5.69
N GLY A 286 -14.96 17.34 4.62
CA GLY A 286 -15.52 17.33 3.28
C GLY A 286 -16.83 16.53 3.26
N GLU A 287 -17.94 17.22 3.04
CA GLU A 287 -19.21 16.65 2.61
C GLU A 287 -19.28 16.61 1.09
#